data_AF-A0A2P4SSR6-F1
#
_entry.id   AF-A0A2P4SSR6-F1
#
_cell.length_a   1.000
_cell.length_b   1.000
_cell.length_c   1.000
_cell.angle_alpha   90.00
_cell.angle_beta   90.00
_cell.angle_gamma   90.00
#
_symmetry.space_group_name_H-M   'P 1'
#
loop_
_entity.id
_entity.type
_entity.pdbx_description
1 polymer ?
#
loop_
_entity_poly.entity_id
_entity_poly.type
_entity_poly.pdbx_seq_one_letter_code
_entity_poly.pdbx_strand_id
1 'polypeptide(L)'
;IPCECSQLRKAIGEMDIQVAQLTTELKFIKNAVAGVRETDNKIYLLVKEEKRYKEAQLYCHGRGGTLSMPKDENANNLIASYINQAGLTRVFIGINDLEKEGNFVYSDRSPMQTFNKWRSGEPNNAYDEEDCVEMVASGGWNDVACHITMYFVCEFDKENV
;
A
#
# COMPACT_ATOMS: atom_id res chain seq x y z
N ILE A 1 -44.63 23.63 -25.70
CA ILE A 1 -43.29 23.05 -25.94
C ILE A 1 -43.39 21.58 -25.58
N PRO A 2 -43.31 20.63 -26.53
CA PRO A 2 -43.42 19.22 -26.20
C PRO A 2 -42.14 18.79 -25.48
N CYS A 3 -42.26 18.12 -24.32
CA CYS A 3 -41.09 17.58 -23.63
C CYS A 3 -40.45 16.49 -24.49
N GLU A 4 -39.18 16.66 -24.88
CA GLU A 4 -38.32 15.63 -25.49
C GLU A 4 -37.96 14.49 -24.51
N CYS A 5 -38.84 14.20 -23.57
CA CYS A 5 -38.68 13.24 -22.49
C CYS A 5 -38.30 11.83 -23.01
N SER A 6 -38.70 11.45 -24.24
CA SER A 6 -38.31 10.16 -24.84
C SER A 6 -36.86 10.11 -25.33
N GLN A 7 -36.34 11.19 -25.90
CA GLN A 7 -34.94 11.25 -26.35
C GLN A 7 -34.00 11.32 -25.14
N LEU A 8 -34.36 12.14 -24.15
CA LEU A 8 -33.66 12.21 -22.85
C LEU A 8 -33.62 10.87 -22.14
N ARG A 9 -34.75 10.14 -22.09
CA ARG A 9 -34.80 8.79 -21.48
C ARG A 9 -33.87 7.79 -22.18
N LYS A 10 -33.78 7.85 -23.52
CA LYS A 10 -32.86 7.00 -24.29
C LYS A 10 -31.40 7.35 -24.00
N ALA A 11 -31.07 8.65 -23.98
CA ALA A 11 -29.73 9.12 -23.68
C ALA A 11 -29.28 8.73 -22.25
N ILE A 12 -30.16 8.84 -21.25
CA ILE A 12 -29.87 8.39 -19.88
C ILE A 12 -29.61 6.87 -19.86
N GLY A 13 -30.44 6.08 -20.53
CA GLY A 13 -30.23 4.63 -20.60
C GLY A 13 -28.93 4.22 -21.29
N GLU A 14 -28.54 4.92 -22.37
CA GLU A 14 -27.23 4.73 -23.03
C GLU A 14 -26.07 5.11 -22.11
N MET A 15 -26.20 6.20 -21.35
CA MET A 15 -25.21 6.63 -20.38
C MET A 15 -25.05 5.62 -19.24
N ASP A 16 -26.15 5.07 -18.72
CA ASP A 16 -26.11 4.04 -17.67
C ASP A 16 -25.37 2.78 -18.14
N ILE A 17 -25.60 2.37 -19.41
CA ILE A 17 -24.88 1.23 -20.02
C ILE A 17 -23.38 1.53 -20.11
N GLN A 18 -23.00 2.72 -20.57
CA GLN A 18 -21.59 3.12 -20.67
C GLN A 18 -20.91 3.17 -19.29
N VAL A 19 -21.58 3.71 -18.28
CA VAL A 19 -21.05 3.75 -16.89
C VAL A 19 -20.88 2.33 -16.34
N ALA A 20 -21.85 1.44 -16.57
CA ALA A 20 -21.74 0.04 -16.14
C ALA A 20 -20.58 -0.69 -16.83
N GLN A 21 -20.38 -0.44 -18.13
CA GLN A 21 -19.26 -1.01 -18.88
C GLN A 21 -17.92 -0.50 -18.36
N LEU A 22 -17.75 0.82 -18.22
CA LEU A 22 -16.52 1.43 -17.70
C LEU A 22 -16.21 0.94 -16.28
N THR A 23 -17.23 0.79 -15.44
CA THR A 23 -17.06 0.25 -14.07
C THR A 23 -16.52 -1.18 -14.09
N THR A 24 -17.01 -2.00 -15.01
CA THR A 24 -16.58 -3.40 -15.16
C THR A 24 -15.15 -3.48 -15.68
N GLU A 25 -14.82 -2.69 -16.71
CA GLU A 25 -13.47 -2.62 -17.29
C GLU A 25 -12.45 -2.10 -16.27
N LEU A 26 -12.79 -1.07 -15.51
CA LEU A 26 -11.91 -0.54 -14.46
C LEU A 26 -11.67 -1.57 -13.37
N LYS A 27 -12.71 -2.32 -12.95
CA LYS A 27 -12.56 -3.41 -11.98
C LYS A 27 -11.64 -4.52 -12.50
N PHE A 28 -11.73 -4.85 -13.79
CA PHE A 28 -10.82 -5.80 -14.42
C PHE A 28 -9.37 -5.30 -14.41
N ILE A 29 -9.13 -4.05 -14.82
CA ILE A 29 -7.77 -3.47 -14.83
C ILE A 29 -7.16 -3.48 -13.42
N LYS A 30 -7.92 -3.07 -12.40
CA LYS A 30 -7.44 -3.04 -11.01
C LYS A 30 -7.06 -4.43 -10.50
N ASN A 31 -7.91 -5.44 -10.73
CA ASN A 31 -7.74 -6.76 -10.13
C ASN A 31 -6.86 -7.70 -10.96
N ALA A 32 -7.08 -7.78 -12.27
CA ALA A 32 -6.42 -8.74 -13.14
C ALA A 32 -5.09 -8.24 -13.71
N VAL A 33 -4.96 -6.92 -13.91
CA VAL A 33 -3.74 -6.33 -14.50
C VAL A 33 -2.82 -5.77 -13.43
N ALA A 34 -3.30 -4.81 -12.63
CA ALA A 34 -2.50 -4.16 -11.59
C ALA A 34 -2.37 -5.02 -10.33
N GLY A 35 -3.33 -5.90 -10.07
CA GLY A 35 -3.33 -6.79 -8.92
C GLY A 35 -3.46 -6.08 -7.58
N VAL A 36 -3.99 -4.85 -7.53
CA VAL A 36 -4.10 -4.05 -6.29
C VAL A 36 -4.95 -4.74 -5.23
N ARG A 37 -4.76 -4.35 -3.96
CA ARG A 37 -5.64 -4.73 -2.85
C ARG A 37 -6.30 -3.49 -2.29
N GLU A 38 -7.55 -3.61 -1.86
CA GLU A 38 -8.33 -2.46 -1.39
C GLU A 38 -9.07 -2.78 -0.11
N THR A 39 -9.21 -1.76 0.72
CA THR A 39 -10.18 -1.70 1.81
C THR A 39 -11.21 -0.61 1.48
N ASP A 40 -12.13 -0.33 2.39
CA ASP A 40 -13.11 0.75 2.20
C ASP A 40 -12.42 2.12 2.05
N ASN A 41 -11.31 2.33 2.75
CA ASN A 41 -10.65 3.65 2.83
C ASN A 41 -9.27 3.70 2.17
N LYS A 42 -8.67 2.57 1.80
CA LYS A 42 -7.29 2.52 1.29
C LYS A 42 -7.12 1.61 0.08
N ILE A 43 -6.09 1.91 -0.72
CA ILE A 43 -5.60 1.07 -1.83
C ILE A 43 -4.13 0.73 -1.55
N TYR A 44 -3.75 -0.52 -1.79
CA TYR A 44 -2.40 -1.03 -1.65
C TYR A 44 -1.89 -1.54 -2.99
N LEU A 45 -0.69 -1.09 -3.37
CA LEU A 45 -0.02 -1.48 -4.60
C LEU A 45 1.35 -2.08 -4.28
N LEU A 46 1.54 -3.34 -4.63
CA LEU A 46 2.84 -3.98 -4.59
C LEU A 46 3.66 -3.56 -5.82
N VAL A 47 4.82 -2.96 -5.57
CA VAL A 47 5.73 -2.51 -6.61
C VAL A 47 6.90 -3.48 -6.71
N LYS A 48 6.96 -4.21 -7.84
CA LYS A 48 8.00 -5.20 -8.15
C LYS A 48 9.22 -4.57 -8.81
N GLU A 49 9.72 -3.48 -8.22
CA GLU A 49 10.97 -2.82 -8.60
C GLU A 49 11.89 -2.80 -7.38
N GLU A 50 13.11 -3.33 -7.51
CA GLU A 50 14.07 -3.29 -6.41
C GLU A 50 14.58 -1.87 -6.20
N LYS A 51 14.37 -1.34 -4.99
CA LYS A 51 14.79 0.02 -4.61
C LYS A 51 15.27 0.05 -3.17
N ARG A 52 16.12 1.03 -2.85
CA ARG A 52 16.44 1.36 -1.45
C ARG A 52 15.24 2.02 -0.78
N TYR A 53 15.21 2.03 0.55
CA TYR A 53 14.05 2.55 1.31
C TYR A 53 13.66 3.98 0.89
N LYS A 54 14.65 4.88 0.82
CA LYS A 54 14.41 6.28 0.42
C LYS A 54 13.82 6.40 -0.99
N GLU A 55 14.29 5.58 -1.92
CA GLU A 55 13.80 5.59 -3.31
C GLU A 55 12.41 4.99 -3.41
N ALA A 56 12.11 3.95 -2.63
CA ALA A 56 10.79 3.35 -2.50
C ALA A 56 9.76 4.34 -1.93
N GLN A 57 10.11 5.06 -0.85
CA GLN A 57 9.28 6.13 -0.28
C GLN A 57 9.02 7.24 -1.30
N LEU A 58 10.04 7.70 -2.03
CA LEU A 58 9.89 8.72 -3.08
C LEU A 58 9.01 8.22 -4.23
N TYR A 59 9.10 6.93 -4.60
CA TYR A 59 8.25 6.34 -5.63
C TYR A 59 6.78 6.36 -5.23
N CYS A 60 6.45 5.95 -4.01
CA CYS A 60 5.07 6.00 -3.53
C CYS A 60 4.57 7.45 -3.45
N HIS A 61 5.41 8.37 -2.96
CA HIS A 61 5.07 9.79 -2.90
C HIS A 61 4.80 10.42 -4.27
N GLY A 62 5.62 10.10 -5.28
CA GLY A 62 5.42 10.55 -6.65
C GLY A 62 4.13 10.04 -7.30
N ARG A 63 3.49 9.04 -6.70
CA ARG A 63 2.18 8.49 -7.10
C ARG A 63 1.02 8.98 -6.23
N GLY A 64 1.27 9.92 -5.31
CA GLY A 64 0.25 10.43 -4.38
C GLY A 64 0.00 9.52 -3.18
N GLY A 65 0.92 8.62 -2.86
CA GLY A 65 0.82 7.71 -1.71
C GLY A 65 2.05 7.76 -0.80
N THR A 66 2.18 6.76 0.06
CA THR A 66 3.37 6.54 0.91
C THR A 66 3.70 5.05 0.95
N LEU A 67 4.84 4.65 1.52
CA LEU A 67 5.01 3.23 1.87
C LEU A 67 3.93 2.80 2.86
N SER A 68 3.47 1.55 2.76
CA SER A 68 2.33 1.06 3.53
C SER A 68 2.56 1.06 5.03
N MET A 69 1.59 1.55 5.80
CA MET A 69 1.67 1.76 7.23
C MET A 69 0.68 0.81 7.93
N PRO A 70 1.09 -0.44 8.28
CA PRO A 70 0.21 -1.40 8.94
C PRO A 70 -0.07 -0.99 10.39
N LYS A 71 -1.04 -0.08 10.58
CA LYS A 71 -1.42 0.48 11.89
C LYS A 71 -2.35 -0.43 12.70
N ASP A 72 -2.88 -1.49 12.09
CA ASP A 72 -3.75 -2.47 12.74
C ASP A 72 -3.60 -3.88 12.13
N GLU A 73 -4.22 -4.85 12.79
CA GLU A 73 -4.19 -6.28 12.43
C GLU A 73 -4.73 -6.53 11.01
N ASN A 74 -5.77 -5.81 10.60
CA ASN A 74 -6.43 -6.03 9.30
C ASN A 74 -5.53 -5.54 8.16
N ALA A 75 -4.96 -4.34 8.30
CA ALA A 75 -4.00 -3.78 7.35
C ALA A 75 -2.76 -4.69 7.25
N ASN A 76 -2.22 -5.13 8.38
CA ASN A 76 -1.06 -6.03 8.40
C ASN A 76 -1.35 -7.35 7.67
N ASN A 77 -2.47 -8.00 7.97
CA ASN A 77 -2.83 -9.29 7.36
C ASN A 77 -3.14 -9.16 5.86
N LEU A 78 -3.74 -8.05 5.44
CA LEU A 78 -3.95 -7.74 4.02
C LEU A 78 -2.60 -7.65 3.28
N ILE A 79 -1.65 -6.87 3.80
CA ILE A 79 -0.32 -6.72 3.20
C ILE A 79 0.42 -8.06 3.20
N ALA A 80 0.42 -8.80 4.31
CA ALA A 80 1.04 -10.13 4.41
C ALA A 80 0.46 -11.11 3.37
N SER A 81 -0.86 -11.15 3.22
CA SER A 81 -1.52 -11.99 2.22
C SER A 81 -1.14 -11.58 0.80
N TYR A 82 -0.94 -10.28 0.55
CA TYR A 82 -0.55 -9.75 -0.75
C TYR A 82 0.88 -10.17 -1.11
N ILE A 83 1.82 -10.05 -0.16
CA ILE A 83 3.21 -10.53 -0.30
C ILE A 83 3.21 -12.05 -0.62
N ASN A 84 2.46 -12.84 0.15
CA ASN A 84 2.40 -14.29 0.01
C ASN A 84 1.81 -14.71 -1.35
N GLN A 85 0.67 -14.14 -1.74
CA GLN A 85 0.03 -14.42 -3.05
C GLN A 85 0.88 -13.98 -4.23
N ALA A 86 1.72 -12.96 -4.06
CA ALA A 86 2.68 -12.52 -5.07
C ALA A 86 3.95 -13.39 -5.14
N GLY A 87 4.09 -14.39 -4.25
CA GLY A 87 5.24 -15.29 -4.18
C GLY A 87 6.52 -14.61 -3.66
N LEU A 88 6.38 -13.54 -2.88
CA LEU A 88 7.51 -12.78 -2.34
C LEU A 88 7.83 -13.22 -0.91
N THR A 89 9.09 -13.05 -0.50
CA THR A 89 9.55 -13.38 0.85
C THR A 89 9.54 -12.19 1.80
N ARG A 90 9.78 -10.97 1.27
CA ARG A 90 9.88 -9.72 2.03
C ARG A 90 9.65 -8.49 1.15
N VAL A 91 9.22 -7.39 1.76
CA VAL A 91 9.06 -6.07 1.12
C VAL A 91 9.32 -4.96 2.14
N PHE A 92 9.70 -3.77 1.67
CA PHE A 92 9.70 -2.58 2.54
C PHE A 92 8.28 -2.14 2.88
N ILE A 93 8.12 -1.68 4.13
CA ILE A 93 6.92 -1.01 4.65
C ILE A 93 7.27 0.35 5.24
N GLY A 94 6.26 1.19 5.44
CA GLY A 94 6.42 2.58 5.87
C GLY A 94 6.63 2.74 7.36
N ILE A 95 7.66 2.11 7.90
CA ILE A 95 8.11 2.24 9.29
C ILE A 95 9.63 2.44 9.27
N ASN A 96 10.16 3.34 10.10
CA ASN A 96 11.58 3.64 10.27
C ASN A 96 11.83 4.38 11.59
N ASP A 97 13.06 4.42 12.06
CA ASP A 97 13.53 5.23 13.20
C ASP A 97 14.74 6.12 12.84
N LEU A 98 14.90 6.42 11.55
CA LEU A 98 15.93 7.27 10.94
C LEU A 98 16.21 8.60 11.66
N GLU A 99 15.20 9.21 12.30
CA GLU A 99 15.37 10.49 13.01
C GLU A 99 15.93 10.30 14.43
N LYS A 100 15.61 9.17 15.08
CA LYS A 100 16.00 8.91 16.46
C LYS A 100 15.92 7.41 16.77
N GLU A 101 17.08 6.78 16.83
CA GLU A 101 17.30 5.38 17.21
C GLU A 101 16.32 4.88 18.29
N GLY A 102 15.68 3.76 18.02
CA GLY A 102 14.69 3.09 18.87
C GLY A 102 13.33 3.79 18.95
N ASN A 103 13.12 4.91 18.25
CA ASN A 103 11.84 5.62 18.18
C ASN A 103 11.23 5.50 16.78
N PHE A 104 10.62 4.36 16.51
CA PHE A 104 9.97 4.08 15.24
C PHE A 104 8.76 4.99 14.99
N VAL A 105 8.67 5.47 13.75
CA VAL A 105 7.59 6.29 13.21
C VAL A 105 7.09 5.70 11.89
N TYR A 106 5.84 6.01 11.55
CA TYR A 106 5.28 5.66 10.26
C TYR A 106 5.72 6.65 9.16
N SER A 107 5.55 6.28 7.89
CA SER A 107 5.90 7.11 6.73
C SER A 107 5.19 8.47 6.67
N ASP A 108 4.06 8.64 7.34
CA ASP A 108 3.34 9.91 7.50
C ASP A 108 3.83 10.74 8.71
N ARG A 109 4.92 10.31 9.35
CA ARG A 109 5.50 10.88 10.59
C ARG A 109 4.64 10.74 11.83
N SER A 110 3.53 10.00 11.77
CA SER A 110 2.81 9.64 12.98
C SER A 110 3.64 8.67 13.83
N PRO A 111 3.61 8.80 15.17
CA PRO A 111 4.36 7.90 16.04
C PRO A 111 3.83 6.47 15.93
N MET A 112 4.72 5.49 16.10
CA MET A 112 4.30 4.10 16.20
C MET A 112 3.34 3.90 17.40
N GLN A 113 2.30 3.10 17.18
CA GLN A 113 1.28 2.83 18.20
C GLN A 113 1.62 1.56 18.99
N THR A 114 0.74 1.17 19.92
CA THR A 114 0.91 -0.07 20.71
C THR A 114 0.87 -1.33 19.85
N PHE A 115 0.11 -1.31 18.76
CA PHE A 115 0.09 -2.40 17.78
C PHE A 115 1.45 -2.54 17.10
N ASN A 116 1.97 -3.77 17.06
CA ASN A 116 3.17 -4.12 16.35
C ASN A 116 3.17 -5.60 15.95
N LYS A 117 4.00 -5.94 14.96
CA LYS A 117 4.23 -7.33 14.52
C LYS A 117 5.71 -7.66 14.43
N TRP A 118 6.53 -7.05 15.29
CA TRP A 118 7.95 -7.39 15.39
C TRP A 118 8.12 -8.89 15.59
N ARG A 119 9.07 -9.47 14.85
CA ARG A 119 9.44 -10.88 15.06
C ARG A 119 10.15 -11.01 16.41
N SER A 120 10.21 -12.25 16.92
CA SER A 120 10.93 -12.51 18.17
C SER A 120 12.39 -12.08 18.03
N GLY A 121 12.82 -11.13 18.86
CA GLY A 121 14.17 -10.55 18.82
C GLY A 121 14.23 -9.16 18.19
N GLU A 122 13.18 -8.73 17.48
CA GLU A 122 13.16 -7.45 16.75
C GLU A 122 12.40 -6.35 17.51
N PRO A 123 12.68 -5.06 17.21
CA PRO A 123 13.82 -4.59 16.42
C PRO A 123 15.14 -4.75 17.17
N ASN A 124 16.22 -5.09 16.49
CA ASN A 124 17.51 -5.44 17.12
C ASN A 124 18.67 -4.49 16.78
N ASN A 125 18.47 -3.60 15.81
CA ASN A 125 19.45 -2.71 15.21
C ASN A 125 20.79 -3.40 14.91
N ALA A 126 20.77 -4.43 14.05
CA ALA A 126 21.95 -5.25 13.83
C ALA A 126 23.11 -4.38 13.35
N TYR A 127 24.26 -4.51 14.00
CA TYR A 127 25.48 -3.75 13.67
C TYR A 127 25.33 -2.22 13.75
N ASP A 128 24.33 -1.70 14.47
CA ASP A 128 23.99 -0.28 14.56
C ASP A 128 23.74 0.39 13.17
N GLU A 129 23.13 -0.36 12.22
CA GLU A 129 22.88 0.12 10.85
C GLU A 129 21.45 -0.12 10.30
N GLU A 130 20.49 -0.56 11.14
CA GLU A 130 19.16 -1.00 10.70
C GLU A 130 18.03 0.00 11.05
N ASP A 131 17.92 1.10 10.30
CA ASP A 131 16.91 2.14 10.60
C ASP A 131 15.58 2.01 9.81
N CYS A 132 15.41 0.96 8.99
CA CYS A 132 14.28 0.81 8.07
C CYS A 132 13.57 -0.53 8.27
N VAL A 133 12.28 -0.64 7.93
CA VAL A 133 11.52 -1.86 8.25
C VAL A 133 11.05 -2.62 7.02
N GLU A 134 11.27 -3.93 7.03
CA GLU A 134 10.65 -4.88 6.12
C GLU A 134 9.51 -5.67 6.78
N MET A 135 8.55 -6.08 5.95
CA MET A 135 7.57 -7.11 6.29
C MET A 135 7.90 -8.39 5.54
N VAL A 136 8.03 -9.51 6.27
CA VAL A 136 8.21 -10.84 5.67
C VAL A 136 6.87 -11.48 5.31
N ALA A 137 6.88 -12.54 4.51
CA ALA A 137 5.67 -13.22 4.02
C ALA A 137 4.71 -13.73 5.10
N SER A 138 5.18 -13.95 6.33
CA SER A 138 4.33 -14.31 7.49
C SER A 138 3.60 -13.10 8.11
N GLY A 139 3.89 -11.88 7.67
CA GLY A 139 3.36 -10.63 8.19
C GLY A 139 4.13 -10.07 9.40
N GLY A 140 5.25 -10.70 9.79
CA GLY A 140 6.14 -10.19 10.83
C GLY A 140 7.08 -9.10 10.31
N TRP A 141 7.53 -8.24 11.21
CA TRP A 141 8.39 -7.09 10.91
C TRP A 141 9.83 -7.33 11.36
N ASN A 142 10.78 -6.77 10.62
CA ASN A 142 12.20 -6.80 10.87
C ASN A 142 12.76 -5.42 10.53
N ASP A 143 13.56 -4.83 11.40
CA ASP A 143 14.42 -3.71 11.04
C ASP A 143 15.57 -4.22 10.14
N VAL A 144 16.01 -3.39 9.21
CA VAL A 144 16.99 -3.72 8.18
C VAL A 144 17.72 -2.47 7.73
N ALA A 145 18.94 -2.64 7.23
CA ALA A 145 19.73 -1.53 6.72
C ALA A 145 19.06 -0.85 5.52
N CYS A 146 18.82 0.45 5.60
CA CYS A 146 18.05 1.22 4.61
C CYS A 146 18.62 1.20 3.18
N HIS A 147 19.90 0.85 3.03
CA HIS A 147 20.60 0.78 1.75
C HIS A 147 20.39 -0.52 0.99
N ILE A 148 19.79 -1.55 1.61
CA ILE A 148 19.44 -2.78 0.89
C ILE A 148 18.31 -2.51 -0.10
N THR A 149 18.28 -3.29 -1.17
CA THR A 149 17.26 -3.19 -2.21
C THR A 149 16.25 -4.32 -2.07
N MET A 150 14.97 -3.98 -2.19
CA MET A 150 13.88 -4.96 -2.29
C MET A 150 12.64 -4.32 -2.91
N TYR A 151 11.62 -5.13 -3.15
CA TYR A 151 10.29 -4.67 -3.50
C TYR A 151 9.59 -3.99 -2.32
N PHE A 152 8.52 -3.27 -2.59
CA PHE A 152 7.86 -2.45 -1.58
C PHE A 152 6.36 -2.33 -1.84
N VAL A 153 5.59 -2.00 -0.81
CA VAL A 153 4.14 -1.80 -0.92
C VAL A 153 3.84 -0.32 -0.69
N CYS A 154 3.18 0.30 -1.67
CA CYS A 154 2.61 1.63 -1.51
C CYS A 154 1.18 1.54 -0.97
N GLU A 155 0.79 2.55 -0.20
CA GLU A 155 -0.54 2.77 0.34
C GLU A 155 -1.07 4.14 -0.10
N PHE A 156 -2.36 4.19 -0.44
CA PHE A 156 -3.07 5.38 -0.90
C PHE A 156 -4.39 5.50 -0.14
N ASP A 157 -4.68 6.69 0.39
CA ASP A 157 -5.98 7.00 1.02
C ASP A 157 -7.01 7.38 -0.05
N LYS A 158 -8.19 6.76 0.01
CA LYS A 158 -9.30 7.01 -0.94
C LYS A 158 -9.96 8.39 -0.75
N GLU A 159 -9.81 9.00 0.42
CA GLU A 159 -10.31 10.35 0.70
C GLU A 159 -9.43 11.45 0.12
N ASN A 160 -8.18 11.13 -0.25
CA ASN A 160 -7.21 12.07 -0.81
C ASN A 160 -6.99 11.87 -2.33
N VAL A 161 -7.92 11.18 -3.01
CA VAL A 161 -7.93 11.00 -4.48
C VAL A 161 -8.86 12.00 -5.15
#